data_AF-D8M185-F1
#
_entry.id   AF-D8M185-F1
#
_cell.length_a   1.000
_cell.length_b   1.000
_cell.length_c   1.000
_cell.angle_alpha   90.00
_cell.angle_beta   90.00
_cell.angle_gamma   90.00
#
_symmetry.space_group_name_H-M   'P 1'
#
loop_
_entity.id
_entity.type
_entity.pdbx_description
1 polymer ?
#
loop_
_entity_poly.entity_id
_entity_poly.type
_entity_poly.pdbx_seq_one_letter_code
_entity_poly.pdbx_strand_id
1 'polypeptide(L)'
;MEDIFDNILNSKESTDRKRKTEDLVDSEDTKRTHVNEEDEDIDFDDIDLDEITPEEIEKMLQEADKIETTRLDISGIKQIILELEKIINENQKMRMKYATDPLKFEDSEYALHEQIKKCSVFATESKVYPTLVKLDFIGTLSYLLVHDNIVISTDVIKLLDDLTDDETILMDTTGEAVSLIDTVISKNLPQVLVSNLSRLQDDSSIHEEGFDATLNVLDHLIEIHPDVLETLWTTDLLKVLLHQLEKSTASDLSLHCSELLFSLISYKDKVDSIASKPVLSPSLIESVGLDRVVRRFAVAVAIARPRIAE
;
A
#
# COMPACT_ATOMS: atom_id res chain seq x y z
N MET A 1 -24.94 23.32 -38.84
CA MET A 1 -25.93 22.97 -37.78
C MET A 1 -25.17 23.10 -36.48
N GLU A 2 -24.74 24.33 -36.18
CA GLU A 2 -23.70 24.67 -35.21
C GLU A 2 -24.03 26.09 -34.74
N ASP A 3 -24.78 26.23 -33.65
CA ASP A 3 -25.20 27.53 -33.07
C ASP A 3 -25.84 27.30 -31.67
N ILE A 4 -25.17 26.53 -30.80
CA ILE A 4 -25.74 26.11 -29.49
C ILE A 4 -24.80 26.33 -28.28
N PHE A 5 -23.47 26.36 -28.45
CA PHE A 5 -22.55 26.23 -27.31
C PHE A 5 -21.91 27.51 -26.75
N ASP A 6 -22.00 28.67 -27.41
CA ASP A 6 -21.29 29.90 -27.00
C ASP A 6 -22.10 30.89 -26.13
N ASN A 7 -23.30 30.51 -25.66
CA ASN A 7 -24.28 31.49 -25.13
C ASN A 7 -24.71 31.28 -23.65
N ILE A 8 -23.87 30.63 -22.83
CA ILE A 8 -24.18 30.32 -21.41
C ILE A 8 -23.08 30.83 -20.44
N LEU A 9 -22.41 31.94 -20.77
CA LEU A 9 -21.36 32.53 -19.93
C LEU A 9 -21.43 34.07 -19.77
N ASN A 10 -22.60 34.72 -19.95
CA ASN A 10 -22.70 36.19 -19.81
C ASN A 10 -24.08 36.79 -19.42
N SER A 11 -24.62 36.46 -18.23
CA SER A 11 -25.53 37.35 -17.46
C SER A 11 -25.79 36.77 -16.05
N LYS A 12 -25.27 37.34 -14.94
CA LYS A 12 -25.70 38.55 -14.18
C LYS A 12 -27.10 38.51 -13.52
N GLU A 13 -27.06 38.45 -12.18
CA GLU A 13 -27.81 39.28 -11.22
C GLU A 13 -29.34 39.17 -11.04
N SER A 14 -29.74 38.74 -9.83
CA SER A 14 -30.95 39.15 -9.06
C SER A 14 -32.36 38.71 -9.57
N THR A 15 -33.31 38.30 -8.73
CA THR A 15 -34.00 39.09 -7.68
C THR A 15 -34.92 38.22 -6.80
N ASP A 16 -35.40 38.75 -5.67
CA ASP A 16 -36.45 38.16 -4.79
C ASP A 16 -37.76 37.73 -5.49
N ARG A 17 -38.48 36.79 -4.87
CA ARG A 17 -39.81 37.08 -4.26
C ARG A 17 -40.42 35.96 -3.39
N LYS A 18 -40.99 36.37 -2.26
CA LYS A 18 -41.75 35.55 -1.30
C LYS A 18 -43.22 35.34 -1.73
N ARG A 19 -43.79 34.17 -1.39
CA ARG A 19 -45.19 33.97 -0.96
C ARG A 19 -45.16 32.96 0.21
N LYS A 20 -45.66 33.27 1.42
CA LYS A 20 -47.05 33.49 1.88
C LYS A 20 -47.87 32.18 1.87
N THR A 21 -48.10 31.53 3.03
CA THR A 21 -49.18 31.75 4.07
C THR A 21 -50.56 31.24 3.58
N GLU A 22 -51.61 31.00 4.37
CA GLU A 22 -52.05 31.19 5.79
C GLU A 22 -52.79 29.84 6.20
N ASP A 23 -53.06 29.32 7.43
CA ASP A 23 -52.88 29.73 8.86
C ASP A 23 -53.34 28.63 9.91
N LEU A 24 -52.77 28.59 11.15
CA LEU A 24 -53.34 28.14 12.48
C LEU A 24 -53.56 26.62 12.82
N VAL A 25 -53.70 26.09 14.07
CA VAL A 25 -53.98 26.60 15.46
C VAL A 25 -53.17 25.87 16.58
N ASP A 26 -52.84 26.65 17.62
CA ASP A 26 -52.35 26.46 19.02
C ASP A 26 -52.74 25.21 19.90
N SER A 27 -51.81 24.70 20.76
CA SER A 27 -52.00 24.44 22.22
C SER A 27 -50.75 23.89 22.99
N GLU A 28 -50.21 24.70 23.91
CA GLU A 28 -49.39 24.49 25.15
C GLU A 28 -48.54 23.21 25.50
N ASP A 29 -47.34 23.48 26.06
CA ASP A 29 -46.48 22.74 27.03
C ASP A 29 -46.05 21.26 26.75
N THR A 30 -44.75 20.93 26.64
CA THR A 30 -43.78 21.04 27.74
C THR A 30 -42.28 20.95 27.34
N LYS A 31 -41.44 21.70 28.08
CA LYS A 31 -39.99 21.53 28.42
C LYS A 31 -38.97 20.92 27.44
N ARG A 32 -37.86 21.67 27.27
CA ARG A 32 -36.61 21.33 26.56
C ARG A 32 -35.78 20.23 27.25
N THR A 33 -35.08 19.44 26.44
CA THR A 33 -33.61 19.30 26.45
C THR A 33 -33.15 18.99 25.02
N HIS A 34 -32.31 19.85 24.43
CA HIS A 34 -31.57 19.55 23.21
C HIS A 34 -30.10 19.46 23.64
N VAL A 35 -29.45 18.36 23.33
CA VAL A 35 -27.99 18.25 23.40
C VAL A 35 -27.51 18.39 21.96
N ASN A 36 -26.66 19.38 21.71
CA ASN A 36 -25.89 19.41 20.49
C ASN A 36 -24.60 18.64 20.78
N GLU A 37 -24.35 17.60 20.01
CA GLU A 37 -23.01 17.08 19.79
C GLU A 37 -22.47 17.96 18.65
N GLU A 38 -21.65 18.95 19.01
CA GLU A 38 -20.84 19.74 18.08
C GLU A 38 -19.41 19.24 18.25
N ASP A 39 -18.78 18.82 17.16
CA ASP A 39 -17.39 18.37 17.15
C ASP A 39 -16.48 19.58 17.47
N GLU A 40 -15.93 19.64 18.68
CA GLU A 40 -14.90 20.63 19.03
C GLU A 40 -13.56 20.21 18.40
N ASP A 41 -13.15 20.92 17.35
CA ASP A 41 -11.81 20.82 16.76
C ASP A 41 -10.76 21.01 17.87
N ILE A 42 -9.93 19.99 18.11
CA ILE A 42 -8.86 20.07 19.10
C ILE A 42 -7.75 20.95 18.53
N ASP A 43 -7.67 22.19 19.01
CA ASP A 43 -6.57 23.11 18.68
C ASP A 43 -5.28 22.65 19.38
N PHE A 44 -4.31 22.21 18.60
CA PHE A 44 -3.05 21.63 19.10
C PHE A 44 -2.02 22.70 19.54
N ASP A 45 -2.21 23.97 19.17
CA ASP A 45 -1.24 25.04 19.46
C ASP A 45 -1.37 25.61 20.89
N ASP A 46 -2.47 25.32 21.61
CA ASP A 46 -2.78 25.84 22.96
C ASP A 46 -2.47 24.83 24.10
N ILE A 47 -1.69 23.76 23.82
CA ILE A 47 -1.27 22.78 24.83
C ILE A 47 -0.12 23.35 25.67
N ASP A 48 -0.45 23.95 26.83
CA ASP A 48 0.49 24.44 27.83
C ASP A 48 1.24 23.27 28.51
N LEU A 49 2.34 22.82 27.89
CA LEU A 49 3.14 21.67 28.30
C LEU A 49 3.72 21.74 29.74
N ASP A 50 3.71 22.93 30.35
CA ASP A 50 4.22 23.18 31.71
C ASP A 50 3.19 22.86 32.83
N GLU A 51 1.89 22.65 32.53
CA GLU A 51 0.86 22.34 33.55
C GLU A 51 0.39 20.87 33.61
N ILE A 52 0.95 19.93 32.82
CA ILE A 52 0.56 18.51 32.89
C ILE A 52 0.93 17.93 34.26
N THR A 53 -0.07 17.62 35.10
CA THR A 53 0.20 17.13 36.46
C THR A 53 0.67 15.67 36.45
N PRO A 54 1.46 15.24 37.46
CA PRO A 54 1.85 13.82 37.59
C PRO A 54 0.64 12.87 37.71
N GLU A 55 -0.48 13.35 38.25
CA GLU A 55 -1.73 12.57 38.36
C GLU A 55 -2.42 12.42 36.99
N GLU A 56 -2.28 13.39 36.08
CA GLU A 56 -2.75 13.28 34.70
C GLU A 56 -1.84 12.40 33.84
N ILE A 57 -0.52 12.45 34.04
CA ILE A 57 0.41 11.48 33.44
C ILE A 57 0.05 10.06 33.93
N GLU A 58 -0.17 9.86 35.23
CA GLU A 58 -0.57 8.55 35.76
C GLU A 58 -1.95 8.13 35.22
N LYS A 59 -2.91 9.05 35.08
CA LYS A 59 -4.23 8.77 34.48
C LYS A 59 -4.12 8.39 33.01
N MET A 60 -3.29 9.08 32.21
CA MET A 60 -3.04 8.75 30.80
C MET A 60 -2.31 7.41 30.66
N LEU A 61 -1.38 7.09 31.56
CA LEU A 61 -0.76 5.76 31.63
C LEU A 61 -1.78 4.67 32.02
N GLN A 62 -2.68 4.94 32.98
CA GLN A 62 -3.80 4.05 33.33
C GLN A 62 -4.90 4.01 32.24
N GLU A 63 -4.90 4.92 31.27
CA GLU A 63 -5.76 4.88 30.07
C GLU A 63 -5.08 4.04 28.97
N ALA A 64 -3.76 4.17 28.80
CA ALA A 64 -2.94 3.35 27.93
C ALA A 64 -2.89 1.88 28.39
N ASP A 65 -2.76 1.61 29.69
CA ASP A 65 -2.88 0.24 30.26
C ASP A 65 -4.30 -0.33 30.14
N LYS A 66 -5.33 0.53 29.93
CA LYS A 66 -6.69 0.11 29.55
C LYS A 66 -6.84 -0.12 28.04
N ILE A 67 -5.91 0.32 27.20
CA ILE A 67 -5.71 -0.25 25.86
C ILE A 67 -5.09 -1.62 26.08
N GLU A 68 -5.93 -2.56 26.53
CA GLU A 68 -5.55 -3.94 26.77
C GLU A 68 -5.01 -4.49 25.44
N THR A 69 -3.68 -4.57 25.34
CA THR A 69 -2.95 -5.17 24.22
C THR A 69 -3.17 -6.67 24.30
N THR A 70 -4.40 -7.03 23.95
CA THR A 70 -4.94 -8.38 23.83
C THR A 70 -4.15 -9.08 22.73
N ARG A 71 -3.02 -9.66 23.13
CA ARG A 71 -2.14 -10.50 22.31
C ARG A 71 -2.97 -11.29 21.32
N LEU A 72 -2.64 -11.15 20.04
CA LEU A 72 -3.37 -11.75 18.92
C LEU A 72 -3.53 -13.25 19.12
N ASP A 73 -4.68 -13.62 19.68
CA ASP A 73 -5.01 -15.00 19.98
C ASP A 73 -5.55 -15.67 18.71
N ILE A 74 -5.53 -17.00 18.72
CA ILE A 74 -5.95 -17.80 17.57
C ILE A 74 -7.45 -17.58 17.25
N SER A 75 -8.26 -17.10 18.19
CA SER A 75 -9.63 -16.66 17.95
C SER A 75 -9.68 -15.30 17.22
N GLY A 76 -8.98 -14.28 17.71
CA GLY A 76 -8.91 -12.95 17.10
C GLY A 76 -8.39 -12.97 15.66
N ILE A 77 -7.28 -13.69 15.42
CA ILE A 77 -6.73 -13.89 14.07
C ILE A 77 -7.78 -14.47 13.12
N LYS A 78 -8.49 -15.53 13.55
CA LYS A 78 -9.55 -16.16 12.76
C LYS A 78 -10.76 -15.26 12.56
N GLN A 79 -11.10 -14.41 13.53
CA GLN A 79 -12.22 -13.48 13.43
C GLN A 79 -11.93 -12.38 12.39
N ILE A 80 -10.72 -11.80 12.41
CA ILE A 80 -10.30 -10.76 11.45
C ILE A 80 -10.26 -11.32 10.01
N ILE A 81 -9.67 -12.51 9.82
CA ILE A 81 -9.63 -13.18 8.50
C ILE A 81 -11.04 -13.57 8.04
N LEU A 82 -11.89 -14.09 8.93
CA LEU A 82 -13.28 -14.45 8.58
C LEU A 82 -14.13 -13.22 8.21
N GLU A 83 -13.88 -12.06 8.80
CA GLU A 83 -14.56 -10.81 8.41
C GLU A 83 -14.06 -10.28 7.07
N LEU A 84 -12.74 -10.35 6.82
CA LEU A 84 -12.16 -10.05 5.50
C LEU A 84 -12.80 -10.92 4.41
N GLU A 85 -12.85 -12.25 4.61
CA GLU A 85 -13.47 -13.18 3.65
C GLU A 85 -14.95 -12.85 3.37
N LYS A 86 -15.75 -12.43 4.37
CA LYS A 86 -17.13 -11.97 4.13
C LYS A 86 -17.17 -10.72 3.27
N ILE A 87 -16.32 -9.74 3.56
CA ILE A 87 -16.29 -8.45 2.87
C ILE A 87 -15.80 -8.61 1.42
N ILE A 88 -14.79 -9.46 1.19
CA ILE A 88 -14.36 -9.89 -0.15
C ILE A 88 -15.54 -10.50 -0.92
N ASN A 89 -16.27 -11.44 -0.30
CA ASN A 89 -17.41 -12.10 -0.93
C ASN A 89 -18.54 -11.10 -1.26
N GLU A 90 -18.82 -10.12 -0.40
CA GLU A 90 -19.86 -9.11 -0.67
C GLU A 90 -19.42 -8.11 -1.74
N ASN A 91 -18.18 -7.62 -1.69
CA ASN A 91 -17.60 -6.81 -2.75
C ASN A 91 -17.68 -7.52 -4.11
N GLN A 92 -17.27 -8.80 -4.17
CA GLN A 92 -17.34 -9.60 -5.39
C GLN A 92 -18.79 -9.74 -5.90
N LYS A 93 -19.78 -9.97 -5.02
CA LYS A 93 -21.21 -9.98 -5.39
C LYS A 93 -21.65 -8.63 -5.96
N MET A 94 -21.23 -7.52 -5.36
CA MET A 94 -21.60 -6.17 -5.77
C MET A 94 -20.95 -5.78 -7.11
N ARG A 95 -19.66 -6.09 -7.31
CA ARG A 95 -18.96 -5.96 -8.60
C ARG A 95 -19.60 -6.83 -9.69
N MET A 96 -19.99 -8.08 -9.40
CA MET A 96 -20.72 -8.92 -10.36
C MET A 96 -22.12 -8.39 -10.70
N LYS A 97 -22.84 -7.83 -9.72
CA LYS A 97 -24.22 -7.33 -9.87
C LYS A 97 -24.29 -5.99 -10.59
N TYR A 98 -23.27 -5.15 -10.44
CA TYR A 98 -23.23 -3.77 -10.94
C TYR A 98 -21.96 -3.50 -11.77
N ALA A 99 -21.51 -4.47 -12.56
CA ALA A 99 -20.24 -4.45 -13.31
C ALA A 99 -20.03 -3.25 -14.27
N THR A 100 -21.08 -2.50 -14.59
CA THR A 100 -21.03 -1.29 -15.45
C THR A 100 -21.26 0.01 -14.68
N ASP A 101 -21.26 -0.02 -13.34
CA ASP A 101 -21.72 1.09 -12.49
C ASP A 101 -20.92 1.12 -11.16
N PRO A 102 -19.66 1.60 -11.17
CA PRO A 102 -18.75 1.50 -10.02
C PRO A 102 -19.24 2.17 -8.73
N LEU A 103 -20.00 3.26 -8.86
CA LEU A 103 -20.61 3.99 -7.75
C LEU A 103 -21.59 3.13 -6.93
N LYS A 104 -22.03 1.97 -7.45
CA LYS A 104 -22.87 1.02 -6.69
C LYS A 104 -22.10 -0.02 -5.89
N PHE A 105 -20.78 -0.07 -6.00
CA PHE A 105 -19.93 -0.95 -5.18
C PHE A 105 -18.82 -0.23 -4.41
N GLU A 106 -18.72 1.10 -4.55
CA GLU A 106 -17.80 1.99 -3.82
C GLU A 106 -17.80 1.76 -2.30
N ASP A 107 -18.96 1.75 -1.64
CA ASP A 107 -19.11 1.43 -0.20
C ASP A 107 -18.47 0.09 0.18
N SER A 108 -18.54 -0.91 -0.71
CA SER A 108 -17.99 -2.25 -0.49
C SER A 108 -16.50 -2.36 -0.83
N GLU A 109 -15.94 -1.40 -1.58
CA GLU A 109 -14.49 -1.25 -1.76
C GLU A 109 -13.87 -0.50 -0.58
N TYR A 110 -14.55 0.53 -0.07
CA TYR A 110 -14.15 1.23 1.16
C TYR A 110 -14.15 0.28 2.37
N ALA A 111 -15.20 -0.54 2.53
CA ALA A 111 -15.25 -1.57 3.57
C ALA A 111 -14.12 -2.62 3.44
N LEU A 112 -13.67 -2.92 2.21
CA LEU A 112 -12.57 -3.86 1.95
C LEU A 112 -11.21 -3.23 2.27
N HIS A 113 -10.95 -2.01 1.80
CA HIS A 113 -9.80 -1.17 2.17
C HIS A 113 -9.61 -1.10 3.69
N GLU A 114 -10.66 -0.72 4.41
CA GLU A 114 -10.66 -0.62 5.87
C GLU A 114 -10.53 -1.96 6.59
N GLN A 115 -10.81 -3.10 5.96
CA GLN A 115 -10.60 -4.42 6.55
C GLN A 115 -9.20 -4.97 6.23
N ILE A 116 -8.59 -4.59 5.10
CA ILE A 116 -7.19 -4.92 4.77
C ILE A 116 -6.25 -4.21 5.75
N LYS A 117 -6.43 -2.91 6.01
CA LYS A 117 -5.64 -2.17 7.03
C LYS A 117 -5.68 -2.83 8.41
N LYS A 118 -6.84 -3.33 8.83
CA LYS A 118 -7.00 -4.05 10.11
C LYS A 118 -6.22 -5.36 10.18
N CYS A 119 -5.68 -5.85 9.07
CA CYS A 119 -4.81 -7.03 9.03
C CYS A 119 -3.33 -6.71 9.26
N SER A 120 -2.87 -5.45 9.14
CA SER A 120 -1.48 -5.07 9.47
C SER A 120 -1.11 -5.36 10.93
N VAL A 121 -2.12 -5.47 11.81
CA VAL A 121 -1.96 -5.95 13.19
C VAL A 121 -1.29 -7.34 13.24
N PHE A 122 -1.40 -8.18 12.20
CA PHE A 122 -0.76 -9.49 12.14
C PHE A 122 0.77 -9.44 12.03
N ALA A 123 1.35 -8.36 11.48
CA ALA A 123 2.80 -8.16 11.42
C ALA A 123 3.43 -7.97 12.80
N THR A 124 2.68 -7.42 13.76
CA THR A 124 3.20 -7.02 15.09
C THR A 124 3.75 -8.16 15.95
N GLU A 125 3.41 -9.43 15.68
CA GLU A 125 4.06 -10.59 16.29
C GLU A 125 4.26 -11.71 15.26
N SER A 126 5.49 -11.96 14.82
CA SER A 126 5.85 -13.04 13.86
C SER A 126 5.37 -14.45 14.27
N LYS A 127 5.09 -14.69 15.56
CA LYS A 127 4.42 -15.91 16.08
C LYS A 127 3.02 -16.16 15.49
N VAL A 128 2.40 -15.14 14.90
CA VAL A 128 1.11 -15.22 14.20
C VAL A 128 1.27 -15.91 12.84
N TYR A 129 2.44 -15.79 12.20
CA TYR A 129 2.67 -16.20 10.80
C TYR A 129 2.39 -17.68 10.54
N PRO A 130 2.79 -18.64 11.42
CA PRO A 130 2.46 -20.05 11.23
C PRO A 130 0.96 -20.34 11.36
N THR A 131 0.14 -19.40 11.85
CA THR A 131 -1.33 -19.48 11.82
C THR A 131 -1.90 -18.90 10.52
N LEU A 132 -1.33 -17.79 10.01
CA LEU A 132 -1.69 -17.22 8.71
C LEU A 132 -1.51 -18.23 7.56
N VAL A 133 -0.37 -18.91 7.53
CA VAL A 133 -0.06 -19.98 6.55
C VAL A 133 -1.08 -21.12 6.65
N LYS A 134 -1.44 -21.56 7.87
CA LYS A 134 -2.42 -22.63 8.11
C LYS A 134 -3.87 -22.24 7.76
N LEU A 135 -4.16 -20.95 7.60
CA LEU A 135 -5.45 -20.41 7.18
C LEU A 135 -5.48 -19.97 5.70
N ASP A 136 -4.40 -20.25 4.96
CA ASP A 136 -4.15 -19.82 3.57
C ASP A 136 -4.28 -18.30 3.32
N PHE A 137 -3.95 -17.47 4.33
CA PHE A 137 -4.11 -16.01 4.26
C PHE A 137 -3.32 -15.36 3.10
N ILE A 138 -2.13 -15.89 2.79
CA ILE A 138 -1.34 -15.45 1.61
C ILE A 138 -2.05 -15.80 0.29
N GLY A 139 -2.95 -16.79 0.26
CA GLY A 139 -3.87 -17.04 -0.83
C GLY A 139 -4.92 -15.91 -0.98
N THR A 140 -5.52 -15.47 0.11
CA THR A 140 -6.43 -14.32 0.14
C THR A 140 -5.73 -13.04 -0.33
N LEU A 141 -4.50 -12.77 0.14
CA LEU A 141 -3.70 -11.64 -0.34
C LEU A 141 -3.36 -11.76 -1.83
N SER A 142 -2.95 -12.95 -2.30
CA SER A 142 -2.67 -13.18 -3.73
C SER A 142 -3.89 -12.97 -4.64
N TYR A 143 -5.11 -13.20 -4.13
CA TYR A 143 -6.34 -12.90 -4.85
C TYR A 143 -6.63 -11.40 -4.91
N LEU A 144 -6.39 -10.67 -3.81
CA LEU A 144 -6.61 -9.23 -3.75
C LEU A 144 -5.53 -8.41 -4.49
N LEU A 145 -4.30 -8.91 -4.57
CA LEU A 145 -3.19 -8.21 -5.24
C LEU A 145 -3.44 -7.92 -6.74
N VAL A 146 -4.35 -8.67 -7.38
CA VAL A 146 -4.74 -8.46 -8.79
C VAL A 146 -6.04 -7.65 -8.96
N HIS A 147 -6.64 -7.17 -7.87
CA HIS A 147 -7.90 -6.42 -7.88
C HIS A 147 -7.86 -5.17 -8.78
N ASP A 148 -8.98 -4.79 -9.41
CA ASP A 148 -8.98 -3.71 -10.42
C ASP A 148 -8.84 -2.29 -9.84
N ASN A 149 -9.30 -2.07 -8.60
CA ASN A 149 -9.08 -0.81 -7.90
C ASN A 149 -7.65 -0.79 -7.31
N ILE A 150 -6.84 0.20 -7.75
CA ILE A 150 -5.45 0.41 -7.32
C ILE A 150 -5.32 0.47 -5.81
N VAL A 151 -6.23 1.17 -5.11
CA VAL A 151 -6.19 1.38 -3.65
C VAL A 151 -6.07 0.03 -2.94
N ILE A 152 -6.99 -0.88 -3.22
CA ILE A 152 -7.05 -2.23 -2.63
C ILE A 152 -5.79 -3.05 -2.95
N SER A 153 -5.23 -2.92 -4.16
CA SER A 153 -3.98 -3.60 -4.48
C SER A 153 -2.76 -2.99 -3.76
N THR A 154 -2.72 -1.66 -3.59
CA THR A 154 -1.67 -0.97 -2.82
C THR A 154 -1.76 -1.29 -1.33
N ASP A 155 -2.96 -1.38 -0.74
CA ASP A 155 -3.15 -1.83 0.64
C ASP A 155 -2.61 -3.25 0.86
N VAL A 156 -2.82 -4.14 -0.11
CA VAL A 156 -2.31 -5.52 -0.08
C VAL A 156 -0.80 -5.58 -0.26
N ILE A 157 -0.21 -4.72 -1.08
CA ILE A 157 1.24 -4.59 -1.21
C ILE A 157 1.84 -4.13 0.12
N LYS A 158 1.30 -3.07 0.75
CA LYS A 158 1.77 -2.58 2.05
C LYS A 158 1.59 -3.61 3.17
N LEU A 159 0.49 -4.35 3.17
CA LEU A 159 0.29 -5.46 4.11
C LEU A 159 1.26 -6.62 3.86
N LEU A 160 1.69 -6.86 2.63
CA LEU A 160 2.78 -7.79 2.34
C LEU A 160 4.13 -7.21 2.78
N ASP A 161 4.34 -5.89 2.69
CA ASP A 161 5.52 -5.19 3.18
C ASP A 161 5.67 -5.41 4.70
N ASP A 162 4.66 -4.98 5.47
CA ASP A 162 4.51 -5.21 6.91
C ASP A 162 4.78 -6.68 7.30
N LEU A 163 4.27 -7.63 6.52
CA LEU A 163 4.35 -9.07 6.82
C LEU A 163 5.66 -9.73 6.36
N THR A 164 6.43 -9.11 5.46
CA THR A 164 7.68 -9.68 4.93
C THR A 164 8.94 -9.09 5.55
N ASP A 165 8.84 -7.94 6.25
CA ASP A 165 9.92 -7.29 7.02
C ASP A 165 10.93 -8.31 7.60
N ASP A 166 12.16 -8.23 7.11
CA ASP A 166 13.20 -9.18 7.48
C ASP A 166 13.69 -8.95 8.92
N GLU A 167 13.59 -7.75 9.49
CA GLU A 167 13.88 -7.54 10.92
C GLU A 167 12.92 -8.37 11.79
N THR A 168 11.61 -8.27 11.57
CA THR A 168 10.58 -9.03 12.29
C THR A 168 10.72 -10.55 12.13
N ILE A 169 11.18 -11.01 10.96
CA ILE A 169 11.36 -12.45 10.68
C ILE A 169 12.68 -12.98 11.26
N LEU A 170 13.79 -12.25 11.13
CA LEU A 170 15.10 -12.63 11.66
C LEU A 170 15.13 -12.59 13.20
N MET A 171 14.25 -11.81 13.85
CA MET A 171 14.02 -11.86 15.30
C MET A 171 13.21 -13.08 15.77
N ASP A 172 12.61 -13.90 14.89
CA ASP A 172 11.94 -15.13 15.29
C ASP A 172 12.93 -16.23 15.69
N THR A 173 13.19 -16.32 16.99
CA THR A 173 13.99 -17.39 17.62
C THR A 173 13.52 -18.83 17.37
N THR A 174 12.30 -19.04 16.83
CA THR A 174 11.79 -20.37 16.45
C THR A 174 12.06 -20.72 14.99
N GLY A 175 12.25 -19.73 14.11
CA GLY A 175 12.37 -19.89 12.67
C GLY A 175 11.08 -20.35 11.97
N GLU A 176 9.94 -20.41 12.65
CA GLU A 176 8.66 -20.75 12.01
C GLU A 176 8.13 -19.61 11.12
N ALA A 177 8.52 -18.36 11.39
CA ALA A 177 8.15 -17.19 10.59
C ALA A 177 8.59 -17.28 9.12
N VAL A 178 9.74 -17.90 8.84
CA VAL A 178 10.27 -18.12 7.46
C VAL A 178 9.28 -18.90 6.59
N SER A 179 8.43 -19.74 7.18
CA SER A 179 7.40 -20.47 6.43
C SER A 179 6.34 -19.56 5.77
N LEU A 180 6.22 -18.30 6.20
CA LEU A 180 5.43 -17.30 5.50
C LEU A 180 6.08 -16.94 4.15
N ILE A 181 7.39 -16.74 4.14
CA ILE A 181 8.19 -16.40 2.97
C ILE A 181 8.20 -17.55 1.94
N ASP A 182 8.43 -18.78 2.40
CA ASP A 182 8.22 -20.00 1.58
C ASP A 182 6.83 -20.01 0.92
N THR A 183 5.80 -19.58 1.65
CA THR A 183 4.40 -19.53 1.17
C THR A 183 4.17 -18.39 0.17
N VAL A 184 4.80 -17.22 0.36
CA VAL A 184 4.74 -16.07 -0.57
C VAL A 184 5.42 -16.43 -1.91
N ILE A 185 6.61 -17.02 -1.85
CA ILE A 185 7.39 -17.44 -3.01
C ILE A 185 6.66 -18.56 -3.77
N SER A 186 6.23 -19.63 -3.08
CA SER A 186 5.58 -20.79 -3.71
C SER A 186 4.21 -20.48 -4.33
N LYS A 187 3.52 -19.43 -3.86
CA LYS A 187 2.30 -18.88 -4.51
C LYS A 187 2.59 -17.95 -5.70
N ASN A 188 3.85 -17.70 -6.04
CA ASN A 188 4.29 -16.84 -7.15
C ASN A 188 3.95 -15.34 -6.97
N LEU A 189 3.81 -14.86 -5.74
CA LEU A 189 3.62 -13.42 -5.50
C LEU A 189 4.76 -12.54 -6.06
N PRO A 190 6.06 -12.91 -6.07
CA PRO A 190 7.10 -12.09 -6.69
C PRO A 190 6.78 -11.71 -8.14
N GLN A 191 6.25 -12.64 -8.94
CA GLN A 191 5.88 -12.37 -10.33
C GLN A 191 4.57 -11.57 -10.45
N VAL A 192 3.63 -11.73 -9.52
CA VAL A 192 2.38 -10.95 -9.49
C VAL A 192 2.63 -9.50 -9.06
N LEU A 193 3.50 -9.29 -8.07
CA LEU A 193 4.00 -7.97 -7.63
C LEU A 193 4.63 -7.21 -8.78
N VAL A 194 5.60 -7.82 -9.49
CA VAL A 194 6.22 -7.21 -10.68
C VAL A 194 5.20 -6.93 -11.79
N SER A 195 4.18 -7.78 -11.96
CA SER A 195 3.09 -7.53 -12.91
C SER A 195 2.25 -6.31 -12.51
N ASN A 196 2.08 -6.06 -11.21
CA ASN A 196 1.36 -4.89 -10.68
C ASN A 196 2.16 -3.58 -10.90
N LEU A 197 3.51 -3.59 -10.85
CA LEU A 197 4.32 -2.41 -11.18
C LEU A 197 4.01 -1.78 -12.56
N SER A 198 3.40 -2.52 -13.49
CA SER A 198 2.97 -1.99 -14.81
C SER A 198 1.77 -1.03 -14.76
N ARG A 199 0.99 -1.03 -13.66
CA ARG A 199 -0.14 -0.10 -13.42
C ARG A 199 0.20 0.98 -12.37
N LEU A 200 1.37 0.90 -11.72
CA LEU A 200 1.83 1.83 -10.69
C LEU A 200 2.84 2.85 -11.26
N GLN A 201 2.51 3.54 -12.37
CA GLN A 201 3.48 4.40 -13.10
C GLN A 201 3.08 5.87 -13.25
N ASP A 202 1.90 6.26 -12.75
CA ASP A 202 1.44 7.65 -12.68
C ASP A 202 2.10 8.38 -11.50
N ASP A 203 2.43 9.66 -11.69
CA ASP A 203 3.11 10.53 -10.69
C ASP A 203 2.12 10.97 -9.59
N SER A 204 1.68 10.03 -8.76
CA SER A 204 0.74 10.26 -7.66
C SER A 204 1.10 9.40 -6.44
N SER A 205 0.89 9.97 -5.25
CA SER A 205 1.31 9.40 -3.96
C SER A 205 0.99 7.89 -3.83
N ILE A 206 -0.24 7.46 -4.10
CA ILE A 206 -0.64 6.05 -3.94
C ILE A 206 -0.03 5.08 -4.98
N HIS A 207 0.40 5.59 -6.15
CA HIS A 207 1.17 4.81 -7.12
C HIS A 207 2.65 4.74 -6.72
N GLU A 208 3.23 5.84 -6.24
CA GLU A 208 4.60 5.89 -5.72
C GLU A 208 4.74 5.00 -4.48
N GLU A 209 3.89 5.16 -3.46
CA GLU A 209 3.81 4.34 -2.26
C GLU A 209 3.59 2.84 -2.56
N GLY A 210 2.80 2.51 -3.59
CA GLY A 210 2.58 1.13 -4.01
C GLY A 210 3.77 0.54 -4.78
N PHE A 211 4.51 1.35 -5.51
CA PHE A 211 5.74 0.95 -6.20
C PHE A 211 6.87 0.72 -5.19
N ASP A 212 7.05 1.65 -4.26
CA ASP A 212 8.06 1.63 -3.19
C ASP A 212 7.89 0.41 -2.28
N ALA A 213 6.68 0.21 -1.72
CA ALA A 213 6.34 -0.98 -0.94
C ALA A 213 6.42 -2.30 -1.76
N THR A 214 6.26 -2.24 -3.10
CA THR A 214 6.54 -3.42 -3.93
C THR A 214 8.05 -3.73 -3.97
N LEU A 215 8.92 -2.72 -4.01
CA LEU A 215 10.37 -2.94 -3.99
C LEU A 215 10.83 -3.48 -2.64
N ASN A 216 10.34 -2.93 -1.52
CA ASN A 216 10.64 -3.40 -0.16
C ASN A 216 10.33 -4.90 -0.02
N VAL A 217 9.10 -5.32 -0.38
CA VAL A 217 8.71 -6.74 -0.39
C VAL A 217 9.65 -7.59 -1.24
N LEU A 218 10.13 -7.09 -2.39
CA LEU A 218 11.09 -7.85 -3.20
C LEU A 218 12.45 -7.98 -2.49
N ASP A 219 12.97 -6.93 -1.86
CA ASP A 219 14.25 -6.99 -1.15
C ASP A 219 14.18 -7.87 0.11
N HIS A 220 13.11 -7.80 0.92
CA HIS A 220 12.89 -8.72 2.05
C HIS A 220 12.90 -10.19 1.59
N LEU A 221 12.26 -10.49 0.46
CA LEU A 221 12.25 -11.82 -0.15
C LEU A 221 13.62 -12.23 -0.70
N ILE A 222 14.45 -11.28 -1.14
CA ILE A 222 15.80 -11.53 -1.67
C ILE A 222 16.81 -11.79 -0.56
N GLU A 223 16.76 -11.06 0.56
CA GLU A 223 17.70 -11.26 1.68
C GLU A 223 17.48 -12.63 2.34
N ILE A 224 16.22 -13.05 2.53
CA ILE A 224 15.89 -14.35 3.12
C ILE A 224 16.03 -15.50 2.08
N HIS A 225 15.64 -15.28 0.82
CA HIS A 225 15.74 -16.27 -0.27
C HIS A 225 16.35 -15.68 -1.56
N PRO A 226 17.69 -15.60 -1.66
CA PRO A 226 18.36 -15.04 -2.84
C PRO A 226 18.02 -15.74 -4.18
N ASP A 227 17.55 -16.99 -4.16
CA ASP A 227 17.11 -17.72 -5.35
C ASP A 227 15.81 -17.18 -5.97
N VAL A 228 15.07 -16.31 -5.27
CA VAL A 228 13.99 -15.49 -5.84
C VAL A 228 14.51 -14.64 -7.01
N LEU A 229 15.79 -14.26 -7.03
CA LEU A 229 16.40 -13.53 -8.16
C LEU A 229 16.47 -14.35 -9.46
N GLU A 230 16.54 -15.70 -9.43
CA GLU A 230 16.38 -16.49 -10.66
C GLU A 230 14.97 -16.34 -11.24
N THR A 231 13.95 -16.28 -10.37
CA THR A 231 12.55 -16.08 -10.74
C THR A 231 12.32 -14.67 -11.26
N LEU A 232 12.73 -13.65 -10.50
CA LEU A 232 12.58 -12.24 -10.87
C LEU A 232 13.31 -11.90 -12.18
N TRP A 233 14.44 -12.55 -12.50
CA TRP A 233 15.09 -12.38 -13.79
C TRP A 233 14.19 -12.73 -14.99
N THR A 234 13.24 -13.66 -14.83
CA THR A 234 12.31 -14.05 -15.92
C THR A 234 11.12 -13.10 -16.09
N THR A 235 10.94 -12.14 -15.19
CA THR A 235 9.85 -11.16 -15.20
C THR A 235 10.24 -9.88 -15.94
N ASP A 236 9.31 -8.93 -16.04
CA ASP A 236 9.57 -7.61 -16.62
C ASP A 236 10.24 -6.61 -15.66
N LEU A 237 10.61 -7.02 -14.43
CA LEU A 237 11.23 -6.15 -13.41
C LEU A 237 12.41 -5.36 -13.96
N LEU A 238 13.32 -6.01 -14.68
CA LEU A 238 14.47 -5.36 -15.32
C LEU A 238 14.04 -4.18 -16.22
N LYS A 239 12.95 -4.32 -16.97
CA LYS A 239 12.43 -3.25 -17.84
C LYS A 239 11.81 -2.12 -17.02
N VAL A 240 11.06 -2.46 -15.97
CA VAL A 240 10.39 -1.50 -15.08
C VAL A 240 11.41 -0.64 -14.35
N LEU A 241 12.41 -1.23 -13.70
CA LEU A 241 13.47 -0.50 -12.98
C LEU A 241 14.21 0.44 -13.94
N LEU A 242 14.58 -0.04 -15.13
CA LEU A 242 15.26 0.78 -16.13
C LEU A 242 14.39 1.95 -16.64
N HIS A 243 13.08 1.74 -16.82
CA HIS A 243 12.16 2.81 -17.21
C HIS A 243 12.00 3.86 -16.10
N GLN A 244 11.85 3.43 -14.84
CA GLN A 244 11.73 4.34 -13.69
C GLN A 244 13.02 5.15 -13.48
N LEU A 245 14.19 4.52 -13.66
CA LEU A 245 15.48 5.20 -13.67
C LEU A 245 15.62 6.19 -14.83
N GLU A 246 15.07 5.90 -16.02
CA GLU A 246 15.03 6.85 -17.13
C GLU A 246 14.14 8.06 -16.85
N LYS A 247 12.94 7.84 -16.29
CA LYS A 247 11.94 8.87 -15.93
C LYS A 247 12.46 9.81 -14.83
N SER A 248 13.03 9.25 -13.77
CA SER A 248 13.24 9.97 -12.51
C SER A 248 14.48 10.89 -12.49
N THR A 249 14.36 11.99 -11.74
CA THR A 249 15.51 12.73 -11.20
C THR A 249 16.10 12.01 -9.98
N ALA A 250 17.32 12.35 -9.58
CA ALA A 250 17.94 11.75 -8.39
C ALA A 250 17.02 11.94 -7.15
N SER A 251 16.55 10.82 -6.63
CA SER A 251 15.52 10.63 -5.60
C SER A 251 15.75 9.29 -4.91
N ASP A 252 15.20 9.08 -3.72
CA ASP A 252 15.47 7.88 -2.93
C ASP A 252 14.92 6.61 -3.61
N LEU A 253 13.71 6.66 -4.19
CA LEU A 253 13.18 5.60 -5.07
C LEU A 253 14.09 5.29 -6.28
N SER A 254 14.83 6.29 -6.82
CA SER A 254 15.81 6.05 -7.89
C SER A 254 17.13 5.42 -7.40
N LEU A 255 17.48 5.60 -6.13
CA LEU A 255 18.57 4.88 -5.49
C LEU A 255 18.17 3.42 -5.27
N HIS A 256 17.01 3.20 -4.67
CA HIS A 256 16.43 1.87 -4.43
C HIS A 256 16.26 1.06 -5.72
N CYS A 257 15.70 1.67 -6.78
CA CYS A 257 15.65 1.07 -8.12
C CYS A 257 17.03 0.71 -8.69
N SER A 258 18.08 1.44 -8.32
CA SER A 258 19.46 1.15 -8.75
C SER A 258 20.08 0.00 -7.96
N GLU A 259 19.73 -0.15 -6.68
CA GLU A 259 20.25 -1.17 -5.77
C GLU A 259 19.60 -2.53 -6.03
N LEU A 260 18.26 -2.61 -6.15
CA LEU A 260 17.60 -3.85 -6.59
C LEU A 260 18.03 -4.27 -8.01
N LEU A 261 18.27 -3.30 -8.92
CA LEU A 261 18.85 -3.57 -10.23
C LEU A 261 20.28 -4.12 -10.13
N PHE A 262 21.08 -3.66 -9.17
CA PHE A 262 22.41 -4.21 -8.91
C PHE A 262 22.33 -5.64 -8.37
N SER A 263 21.47 -5.93 -7.39
CA SER A 263 21.25 -7.28 -6.86
C SER A 263 20.84 -8.25 -7.97
N LEU A 264 19.86 -7.87 -8.78
CA LEU A 264 19.35 -8.66 -9.91
C LEU A 264 20.42 -8.99 -10.96
N ILE A 265 21.32 -8.05 -11.26
CA ILE A 265 22.44 -8.24 -12.20
C ILE A 265 23.58 -9.05 -11.56
N SER A 266 23.93 -8.74 -10.31
CA SER A 266 25.12 -9.29 -9.62
C SER A 266 24.95 -10.73 -9.16
N TYR A 267 23.73 -11.15 -8.85
CA TYR A 267 23.42 -12.55 -8.49
C TYR A 267 23.77 -13.54 -9.62
N LYS A 268 24.06 -13.07 -10.82
CA LYS A 268 24.10 -13.88 -12.03
C LYS A 268 25.46 -13.82 -12.75
N ASP A 269 26.25 -14.89 -12.63
CA ASP A 269 27.44 -15.19 -13.48
C ASP A 269 27.18 -15.11 -15.00
N LYS A 270 25.92 -14.98 -15.43
CA LYS A 270 25.46 -14.97 -16.82
C LYS A 270 25.33 -13.56 -17.41
N VAL A 271 25.85 -12.49 -16.77
CA VAL A 271 26.03 -11.18 -17.44
C VAL A 271 26.84 -11.35 -18.75
N ASP A 272 27.92 -12.13 -18.70
CA ASP A 272 28.71 -12.52 -19.88
C ASP A 272 27.91 -13.35 -20.90
N SER A 273 26.89 -14.09 -20.45
CA SER A 273 25.97 -14.81 -21.35
C SER A 273 25.01 -13.87 -22.07
N ILE A 274 24.65 -12.72 -21.49
CA ILE A 274 23.82 -11.69 -22.12
C ILE A 274 24.68 -10.89 -23.12
N ALA A 275 25.93 -10.58 -22.76
CA ALA A 275 26.90 -9.94 -23.65
C ALA A 275 27.27 -10.81 -24.86
N SER A 276 27.32 -12.14 -24.72
CA SER A 276 27.66 -13.07 -25.80
C SER A 276 26.45 -13.63 -26.57
N LYS A 277 25.25 -13.66 -25.97
CA LYS A 277 23.98 -13.95 -26.63
C LYS A 277 22.84 -13.10 -26.03
N PRO A 278 22.50 -11.96 -26.62
CA PRO A 278 21.38 -11.15 -26.15
C PRO A 278 20.05 -11.89 -26.32
N VAL A 279 19.49 -12.35 -25.19
CA VAL A 279 18.09 -12.80 -25.08
C VAL A 279 17.15 -11.60 -24.92
N LEU A 280 17.69 -10.47 -24.44
CA LEU A 280 17.05 -9.16 -24.52
C LEU A 280 16.83 -8.81 -26.01
N SER A 281 15.63 -8.37 -26.38
CA SER A 281 15.34 -7.98 -27.75
C SER A 281 16.25 -6.82 -28.20
N PRO A 282 16.64 -6.74 -29.49
CA PRO A 282 17.47 -5.63 -29.98
C PRO A 282 16.88 -4.25 -29.63
N SER A 283 15.56 -4.11 -29.70
CA SER A 283 14.82 -2.92 -29.28
C SER A 283 15.05 -2.52 -27.81
N LEU A 284 15.26 -3.48 -26.90
CA LEU A 284 15.52 -3.21 -25.49
C LEU A 284 16.98 -2.81 -25.28
N ILE A 285 17.93 -3.37 -26.04
CA ILE A 285 19.34 -2.96 -26.01
C ILE A 285 19.52 -1.55 -26.59
N GLU A 286 18.77 -1.22 -27.64
CA GLU A 286 18.73 0.11 -28.25
C GLU A 286 17.98 1.15 -27.40
N SER A 287 16.91 0.78 -26.68
CA SER A 287 16.19 1.70 -25.79
C SER A 287 16.97 1.98 -24.50
N VAL A 288 17.35 0.92 -23.77
CA VAL A 288 18.07 0.99 -22.49
C VAL A 288 19.45 1.61 -22.66
N GLY A 289 20.06 1.44 -23.85
CA GLY A 289 21.31 2.08 -24.23
C GLY A 289 22.38 1.93 -23.17
N LEU A 290 22.78 0.67 -22.85
CA LEU A 290 23.52 0.28 -21.62
C LEU A 290 24.69 1.18 -21.22
N ASP A 291 25.35 1.88 -22.15
CA ASP A 291 26.34 2.92 -21.86
C ASP A 291 25.80 4.02 -20.91
N ARG A 292 24.53 4.43 -21.04
CA ARG A 292 23.86 5.35 -20.10
C ARG A 292 23.58 4.72 -18.74
N VAL A 293 23.11 3.46 -18.71
CA VAL A 293 22.85 2.74 -17.45
C VAL A 293 24.15 2.53 -16.70
N VAL A 294 25.19 2.00 -17.35
CA VAL A 294 26.51 1.80 -16.75
C VAL A 294 27.14 3.12 -16.31
N ARG A 295 26.91 4.25 -17.02
CA ARG A 295 27.34 5.58 -16.55
C ARG A 295 26.55 6.08 -15.35
N ARG A 296 25.22 5.94 -15.32
CA ARG A 296 24.39 6.29 -14.16
C ARG A 296 24.71 5.40 -12.97
N PHE A 297 24.96 4.13 -13.20
CA PHE A 297 25.39 3.16 -12.20
C PHE A 297 26.79 3.49 -11.65
N ALA A 298 27.74 3.85 -12.52
CA ALA A 298 29.05 4.35 -12.10
C ALA A 298 28.98 5.70 -11.34
N VAL A 299 27.95 6.52 -11.59
CA VAL A 299 27.66 7.74 -10.80
C VAL A 299 27.02 7.39 -9.46
N ALA A 300 26.04 6.47 -9.41
CA ALA A 300 25.43 5.99 -8.17
C ALA A 300 26.47 5.35 -7.25
N VAL A 301 27.29 4.42 -7.75
CA VAL A 301 28.40 3.79 -7.02
C VAL A 301 29.51 4.78 -6.62
N ALA A 302 29.64 5.92 -7.32
CA ALA A 302 30.55 6.99 -6.93
C ALA A 302 29.97 7.93 -5.86
N ILE A 303 28.64 8.04 -5.75
CA ILE A 303 27.94 8.85 -4.74
C ILE A 303 27.74 8.02 -3.46
N ALA A 304 27.28 6.78 -3.57
CA ALA A 304 26.97 5.86 -2.48
C ALA A 304 28.22 5.23 -1.82
N ARG A 305 29.40 5.87 -1.92
CA ARG A 305 30.64 5.40 -1.31
C ARG A 305 30.90 6.15 0.01
N PRO A 306 30.70 5.54 1.19
CA PRO A 306 31.07 6.17 2.45
C PRO A 306 32.60 6.33 2.54
N ARG A 307 33.06 7.33 3.31
CA ARG A 307 34.48 7.45 3.68
C ARG A 307 34.88 6.30 4.61
N ILE A 308 35.57 5.31 4.06
CA ILE A 308 36.28 4.28 4.84
C ILE A 308 37.71 4.17 4.27
N ALA A 309 38.71 4.16 5.17
CA ALA A 309 40.16 4.15 4.91
C ALA A 309 40.76 5.45 4.33
N GLU A 310 40.82 6.49 5.16
CA GLU A 310 42.12 6.94 5.68
C GLU A 310 42.29 6.39 7.11
#